data_AF-A0A336M8Y5-F1
#
_entry.id   AF-A0A336M8Y5-F1
#
_cell.length_a   1.000
_cell.length_b   1.000
_cell.length_c   1.000
_cell.angle_alpha   90.00
_cell.angle_beta   90.00
_cell.angle_gamma   90.00
#
_symmetry.space_group_name_H-M   'P 1'
#
loop_
_entity.id
_entity.type
_entity.pdbx_description
1 polymer ?
#
loop_
_entity_poly.entity_id
_entity_poly.type
_entity_poly.pdbx_seq_one_letter_code
_entity_poly.pdbx_strand_id
1 'polypeptide(L)'
;MDAYFQAVSLFRRRNYDQCIEICNLLMVQEQQHGEKQGRAWELKMRAMTQRVYIDEIEADDGIGVDDTLDILPATAKPGTSFVSATATALRRKTASNGTRSTTTAGRPRTSATGRLITGVSRPGTMNERPLTSRLGNRTARLATASAQRLNSAQNIRLGSASMYAFGDPSGPMIHLSRFHAAQYADKNSIIKPLFQYLYYHEGDIPKALQLCDAVINLRKVSAGWWWHAQKGRCLIATNKPKVAEEHLKLSLSQMPHPDTILLLAKVFMKLKQPENALQLLQVASNERFPGEISLMTQQARIQEYLGNINNSVKIYRDVALLDSMNTEALACIAVHYFYNNQPETALLYYRRILSMGAHSAELYCNIALCCLYGGQLDLVLYCFQRSIRLATTNEQKADVWYNISFVALTTGDINLARRCLRLCVSYDGSHGAALNNLAVIATRTGQYGKVKSYLIAAQTASPECDEINHNVQLIEKYK
;
A
#
# COMPACT_ATOMS: atom_id res chain seq x y z
N MET A 1 -16.68 16.44 39.35
CA MET A 1 -15.64 15.47 38.92
C MET A 1 -14.41 16.26 38.54
N ASP A 2 -13.21 15.77 38.83
CA ASP A 2 -11.96 16.38 38.37
C ASP A 2 -11.95 16.44 36.83
N ALA A 3 -11.80 17.65 36.28
CA ALA A 3 -11.81 17.91 34.85
C ALA A 3 -10.66 17.19 34.14
N TYR A 4 -9.50 17.04 34.79
CA TYR A 4 -8.39 16.28 34.24
C TYR A 4 -8.70 14.79 34.14
N PHE A 5 -9.30 14.21 35.18
CA PHE A 5 -9.76 12.81 35.15
C PHE A 5 -10.80 12.57 34.05
N GLN A 6 -11.73 13.52 33.85
CA GLN A 6 -12.70 13.45 32.76
C GLN A 6 -12.01 13.43 31.38
N ALA A 7 -11.01 14.29 31.16
CA ALA A 7 -10.24 14.31 29.92
C ALA A 7 -9.50 12.97 29.69
N VAL A 8 -8.84 12.42 30.71
CA VAL A 8 -8.17 11.11 30.62
C VAL A 8 -9.17 9.99 30.29
N SER A 9 -10.36 10.02 30.89
CA SER A 9 -11.43 9.07 30.60
C SER A 9 -11.92 9.16 29.16
N LEU A 10 -12.05 10.36 28.60
CA LEU A 10 -12.42 10.57 27.20
C LEU A 10 -11.33 10.09 26.24
N PHE A 11 -10.06 10.40 26.54
CA PHE A 11 -8.91 9.91 25.77
C PHE A 11 -8.88 8.38 25.71
N ARG A 12 -9.09 7.69 26.84
CA ARG A 12 -9.14 6.21 26.89
C ARG A 12 -10.29 5.64 26.06
N ARG A 13 -11.42 6.35 25.98
CA ARG A 13 -12.58 5.98 25.16
C ARG A 13 -12.44 6.37 23.69
N ARG A 14 -11.26 6.86 23.26
CA ARG A 14 -10.98 7.36 21.91
C ARG A 14 -11.86 8.53 21.46
N ASN A 15 -12.41 9.28 22.42
CA ASN A 15 -13.16 10.49 22.13
C ASN A 15 -12.23 11.69 22.21
N TYR A 16 -11.44 11.87 21.14
CA TYR A 16 -10.31 12.80 21.14
C TYR A 16 -10.73 14.27 21.07
N ASP A 17 -11.78 14.62 20.33
CA ASP A 17 -12.19 16.02 20.17
C ASP A 17 -12.68 16.63 21.49
N GLN A 18 -13.57 15.93 22.21
CA GLN A 18 -14.02 16.35 23.54
C GLN A 18 -12.86 16.38 24.56
N CYS A 19 -11.89 15.48 24.43
CA CYS A 19 -10.69 15.51 25.26
C CYS A 19 -9.87 16.78 25.01
N ILE A 20 -9.69 17.18 23.75
CA ILE A 20 -8.93 18.37 23.36
C ILE A 20 -9.61 19.63 23.89
N GLU A 21 -10.93 19.73 23.79
CA GLU A 21 -11.71 20.87 24.33
C GLU A 21 -11.51 21.04 25.83
N ILE A 22 -11.63 19.96 26.62
CA ILE A 22 -11.42 20.02 28.06
C ILE A 22 -9.96 20.38 28.39
N CYS A 23 -8.99 19.82 27.65
CA CYS A 23 -7.59 20.19 27.81
C CYS A 23 -7.34 21.68 27.48
N ASN A 24 -8.04 22.27 26.52
CA ASN A 24 -7.94 23.70 26.23
C ASN A 24 -8.39 24.54 27.43
N LEU A 25 -9.50 24.17 28.07
CA LEU A 25 -9.99 24.86 29.27
C LEU A 25 -9.01 24.73 30.43
N LEU A 26 -8.46 23.52 30.65
CA LEU A 26 -7.46 23.27 31.69
C LEU A 26 -6.19 24.09 31.48
N MET A 27 -5.70 24.22 30.24
CA MET A 27 -4.50 25.01 29.95
C MET A 27 -4.71 26.51 30.21
N VAL A 28 -5.90 27.05 29.91
CA VAL A 28 -6.23 28.45 30.24
C VAL A 28 -6.22 28.67 31.75
N GLN A 29 -6.76 27.72 32.51
CA GLN A 29 -6.73 27.76 33.98
C GLN A 29 -5.29 27.65 34.53
N GLU A 30 -4.50 26.70 34.02
CA GLU A 30 -3.08 26.52 34.41
C GLU A 30 -2.24 27.78 34.11
N GLN A 31 -2.52 28.47 33.00
CA GLN A 31 -1.87 29.74 32.64
C GLN A 31 -2.18 30.87 33.63
N GLN A 32 -3.43 30.95 34.11
CA GLN A 32 -3.85 31.96 35.06
C GLN A 32 -3.29 31.73 36.47
N HIS A 33 -3.07 30.47 36.86
CA HIS A 33 -2.59 30.08 38.19
C HIS A 33 -1.06 29.94 38.29
N GLY A 34 -0.31 30.13 37.20
CA GLY A 34 1.16 30.02 37.20
C GLY A 34 1.69 28.60 37.43
N GLU A 35 0.84 27.58 37.25
CA GLU A 35 1.22 26.19 37.45
C GLU A 35 2.04 25.64 36.26
N LYS A 36 2.88 24.63 36.54
CA LYS A 36 3.73 24.02 35.52
C LYS A 36 2.86 23.27 34.51
N GLN A 37 2.76 23.81 33.29
CA GLN A 37 2.00 23.35 32.11
C GLN A 37 2.37 21.96 31.56
N GLY A 38 2.45 20.93 32.42
CA GLY A 38 2.95 19.62 32.02
C GLY A 38 1.87 18.66 31.54
N ARG A 39 0.78 18.52 32.33
CA ARG A 39 -0.09 17.34 32.25
C ARG A 39 -1.24 17.50 31.26
N ALA A 40 -1.94 18.64 31.28
CA ALA A 40 -2.96 18.96 30.28
C ALA A 40 -2.32 19.09 28.88
N TRP A 41 -1.12 19.68 28.83
CA TRP A 41 -0.35 19.84 27.59
C TRP A 41 0.06 18.50 26.98
N GLU A 42 0.58 17.56 27.79
CA GLU A 42 0.90 16.20 27.34
C GLU A 42 -0.34 15.48 26.78
N LEU A 43 -1.46 15.53 27.51
CA LEU A 43 -2.69 14.85 27.14
C LEU A 43 -3.27 15.41 25.83
N LYS A 44 -3.25 16.73 25.65
CA LYS A 44 -3.66 17.37 24.39
C LYS A 44 -2.79 16.92 23.21
N MET A 45 -1.46 16.90 23.34
CA MET A 45 -0.57 16.41 22.27
C MET A 45 -0.87 14.95 21.89
N ARG A 46 -1.13 14.11 22.90
CA ARG A 46 -1.50 12.71 22.67
C ARG A 46 -2.86 12.57 21.98
N ALA A 47 -3.86 13.36 22.38
CA ALA A 47 -5.16 13.34 21.72
C ALA A 47 -5.08 13.80 20.26
N MET A 48 -4.36 14.90 20.00
CA MET A 48 -4.14 15.43 18.65
C MET A 48 -3.40 14.44 17.75
N THR A 49 -2.36 13.78 18.26
CA THR A 49 -1.63 12.76 17.48
C THR A 49 -2.49 11.55 17.18
N GLN A 50 -3.19 11.00 18.18
CA GLN A 50 -4.02 9.81 18.01
C GLN A 50 -5.22 10.04 17.07
N ARG A 51 -5.70 11.28 16.95
CA ARG A 51 -6.74 11.67 15.97
C ARG A 51 -6.28 11.47 14.52
N VAL A 52 -4.98 11.65 14.22
CA VAL A 52 -4.41 11.60 12.86
C VAL A 52 -3.39 10.46 12.71
N TYR A 53 -3.25 9.60 13.73
CA TYR A 53 -2.22 8.56 13.75
C TYR A 53 -2.45 7.53 12.64
N ILE A 54 -1.41 7.29 11.84
CA ILE A 54 -1.37 6.26 10.81
C ILE A 54 -0.05 5.52 10.99
N ASP A 55 -0.10 4.19 11.06
CA ASP A 55 1.10 3.37 11.14
C ASP A 55 1.84 3.34 9.80
N GLU A 56 3.10 3.74 9.81
CA GLU A 56 3.96 3.81 8.62
C GLU A 56 4.78 2.56 8.37
N ILE A 57 4.80 1.63 9.33
CA ILE A 57 5.47 0.36 9.13
C ILE A 57 4.86 -0.36 7.93
N GLU A 58 3.54 -0.26 7.79
CA GLU A 58 2.79 -0.85 6.68
C GLU A 58 2.62 0.06 5.47
N ALA A 59 2.72 1.38 5.66
CA ALA A 59 2.59 2.34 4.58
C ALA A 59 3.94 2.57 3.90
N ASP A 60 4.11 2.04 2.69
CA ASP A 60 5.34 2.23 1.92
C ASP A 60 5.23 3.49 1.06
N ASP A 61 6.11 4.45 1.34
CA ASP A 61 6.22 5.64 0.52
C ASP A 61 6.92 5.22 -0.76
N GLY A 62 6.18 5.23 -1.88
CA GLY A 62 6.75 5.03 -3.21
C GLY A 62 8.10 5.75 -3.34
N ILE A 63 9.13 5.05 -3.83
CA ILE A 63 10.49 5.61 -4.01
C ILE A 63 10.38 6.94 -4.77
N GLY A 64 10.95 8.03 -4.25
CA GLY A 64 10.88 9.38 -4.81
C GLY A 64 11.57 9.51 -6.17
N VAL A 65 11.20 10.50 -7.00
CA VAL A 65 11.70 10.66 -8.38
C VAL A 65 13.22 10.89 -8.44
N ASP A 66 13.77 11.47 -7.38
CA ASP A 66 15.18 11.87 -7.29
C ASP A 66 16.10 10.83 -6.63
N ASP A 67 15.57 9.67 -6.21
CA ASP A 67 16.29 8.66 -5.43
C ASP A 67 17.26 7.79 -6.27
N THR A 68 17.51 8.18 -7.52
CA THR A 68 18.08 7.29 -8.55
C THR A 68 19.61 7.18 -8.57
N LEU A 69 20.35 7.96 -7.76
CA LEU A 69 21.78 8.11 -8.02
C LEU A 69 22.72 7.18 -7.23
N ASP A 70 22.33 6.60 -6.08
CA ASP A 70 23.36 6.17 -5.11
C ASP A 70 23.38 4.69 -4.63
N ILE A 71 22.71 3.73 -5.29
CA ILE A 71 22.60 2.37 -4.72
C ILE A 71 22.76 1.21 -5.74
N LEU A 72 24.05 0.90 -6.05
CA LEU A 72 24.73 -0.38 -6.40
C LEU A 72 24.16 -1.36 -7.47
N PRO A 73 25.00 -2.31 -7.95
CA PRO A 73 25.55 -2.34 -9.31
C PRO A 73 24.53 -2.63 -10.42
N ALA A 74 24.78 -2.09 -11.61
CA ALA A 74 23.90 -2.11 -12.79
C ALA A 74 23.49 -3.52 -13.31
N THR A 75 24.03 -4.60 -12.75
CA THR A 75 23.83 -5.99 -13.21
C THR A 75 23.79 -6.99 -12.05
N ALA A 76 22.79 -6.90 -11.19
CA ALA A 76 22.50 -7.96 -10.23
C ALA A 76 22.00 -9.25 -10.92
N LYS A 77 22.25 -10.41 -10.33
CA LYS A 77 21.82 -11.72 -10.87
C LYS A 77 20.28 -11.79 -10.89
N PRO A 78 19.66 -12.45 -11.89
CA PRO A 78 18.21 -12.67 -11.89
C PRO A 78 17.77 -13.35 -10.59
N GLY A 79 16.80 -12.75 -9.90
CA GLY A 79 16.30 -13.22 -8.61
C GLY A 79 16.95 -12.57 -7.38
N THR A 80 18.10 -11.89 -7.50
CA THR A 80 18.78 -11.27 -6.34
C THR A 80 18.52 -9.76 -6.21
N SER A 81 17.81 -9.15 -7.15
CA SER A 81 17.42 -7.75 -7.11
C SER A 81 16.04 -7.53 -7.76
N PHE A 82 15.43 -6.40 -7.42
CA PHE A 82 14.14 -5.98 -7.97
C PHE A 82 14.20 -5.53 -9.42
N VAL A 83 15.35 -5.01 -9.84
CA VAL A 83 15.63 -4.74 -11.25
C VAL A 83 15.83 -6.10 -11.88
N SER A 84 14.73 -6.80 -12.18
CA SER A 84 14.75 -7.81 -13.23
C SER A 84 15.45 -7.12 -14.38
N ALA A 85 16.59 -7.67 -14.81
CA ALA A 85 17.15 -7.33 -16.10
C ALA A 85 15.95 -7.27 -17.04
N THR A 86 15.70 -6.06 -17.53
CA THR A 86 14.72 -5.63 -18.51
C THR A 86 14.01 -6.77 -19.23
N ALA A 87 12.72 -6.59 -19.55
CA ALA A 87 11.90 -7.46 -20.39
C ALA A 87 12.62 -8.18 -21.57
N THR A 88 13.77 -7.68 -22.02
CA THR A 88 14.82 -8.34 -22.81
C THR A 88 15.37 -9.70 -22.33
N ALA A 89 15.50 -10.00 -21.03
CA ALA A 89 16.07 -11.28 -20.57
C ALA A 89 15.07 -12.46 -20.67
N LEU A 90 13.77 -12.19 -20.48
CA LEU A 90 12.69 -13.11 -20.83
C LEU A 90 12.49 -13.20 -22.36
N ARG A 91 12.86 -12.15 -23.10
CA ARG A 91 12.78 -12.07 -24.57
C ARG A 91 13.74 -13.01 -25.32
N ARG A 92 14.83 -13.48 -24.69
CA ARG A 92 15.83 -14.34 -25.34
C ARG A 92 15.65 -15.84 -25.12
N LYS A 93 14.80 -16.28 -24.18
CA LYS A 93 14.58 -17.71 -23.94
C LYS A 93 13.31 -18.29 -24.56
N THR A 94 12.51 -17.49 -25.26
CA THR A 94 11.27 -17.96 -25.91
C THR A 94 11.36 -18.05 -27.44
N ALA A 95 12.54 -17.85 -28.03
CA ALA A 95 12.73 -17.92 -29.49
C ALA A 95 13.13 -19.31 -30.02
N SER A 96 13.23 -20.34 -29.18
CA SER A 96 13.44 -21.71 -29.66
C SER A 96 12.87 -22.73 -28.67
N ASN A 97 11.98 -23.58 -29.18
CA ASN A 97 11.37 -24.77 -28.56
C ASN A 97 10.18 -24.55 -27.61
N GLY A 98 8.98 -24.58 -28.20
CA GLY A 98 8.11 -25.76 -28.08
C GLY A 98 7.52 -26.17 -26.72
N THR A 99 7.69 -25.39 -25.65
CA THR A 99 7.06 -25.71 -24.35
C THR A 99 6.62 -24.43 -23.64
N ARG A 100 5.40 -23.98 -23.93
CA ARG A 100 4.71 -22.93 -23.18
C ARG A 100 4.40 -23.48 -21.77
N SER A 101 5.05 -22.95 -20.74
CA SER A 101 4.61 -23.18 -19.36
C SER A 101 3.22 -22.56 -19.19
N THR A 102 2.23 -23.41 -18.98
CA THR A 102 0.79 -23.12 -18.87
C THR A 102 0.39 -22.44 -17.56
N THR A 103 1.33 -22.08 -16.69
CA THR A 103 1.06 -21.57 -15.32
C THR A 103 1.04 -20.05 -15.19
N THR A 104 1.40 -19.30 -16.23
CA THR A 104 1.57 -17.83 -16.17
C THR A 104 0.72 -17.04 -17.17
N ALA A 105 -0.09 -17.73 -17.99
CA ALA A 105 -0.95 -17.11 -18.99
C ALA A 105 -2.32 -16.65 -18.44
N GLY A 106 -2.70 -17.05 -17.21
CA GLY A 106 -4.04 -16.80 -16.67
C GLY A 106 -4.18 -15.60 -15.73
N ARG A 107 -3.10 -15.16 -15.07
CA ARG A 107 -3.16 -14.07 -14.08
C ARG A 107 -2.77 -12.73 -14.74
N PRO A 108 -3.67 -11.73 -14.76
CA PRO A 108 -3.38 -10.43 -15.35
C PRO A 108 -2.21 -9.75 -14.64
N ARG A 109 -1.52 -8.91 -15.41
CA ARG A 109 -0.39 -8.12 -14.96
C ARG A 109 -0.77 -6.65 -14.85
N THR A 110 -0.19 -5.95 -13.87
CA THR A 110 -0.35 -4.50 -13.76
C THR A 110 0.35 -3.82 -14.94
N SER A 111 -0.33 -2.88 -15.59
CA SER A 111 0.06 -2.23 -16.86
C SER A 111 1.35 -1.41 -16.81
N ALA A 112 1.84 -1.08 -15.61
CA ALA A 112 3.05 -0.28 -15.42
C ALA A 112 4.31 -1.11 -15.14
N THR A 113 4.20 -2.42 -14.86
CA THR A 113 5.34 -3.23 -14.40
C THR A 113 5.46 -4.62 -14.98
N GLY A 114 4.39 -5.12 -15.62
CA GLY A 114 4.31 -6.53 -16.01
C GLY A 114 4.26 -7.52 -14.82
N ARG A 115 4.06 -7.08 -13.57
CA ARG A 115 3.90 -7.94 -12.38
C ARG A 115 2.47 -8.44 -12.23
N LEU A 116 2.31 -9.61 -11.61
CA LEU A 116 1.01 -10.23 -11.36
C LEU A 116 0.19 -9.42 -10.33
N ILE A 117 -1.10 -9.23 -10.57
CA ILE A 117 -2.01 -8.51 -9.65
C ILE A 117 -2.10 -9.25 -8.31
N THR A 118 -1.90 -8.57 -7.17
CA THR A 118 -1.96 -9.12 -5.80
C THR A 118 -3.40 -9.21 -5.26
N GLY A 119 -3.62 -9.97 -4.19
CA GLY A 119 -4.96 -10.13 -3.58
C GLY A 119 -5.40 -8.97 -2.69
N VAL A 120 -4.47 -8.11 -2.27
CA VAL A 120 -4.75 -6.88 -1.52
C VAL A 120 -3.95 -5.74 -2.13
N SER A 121 -4.60 -4.58 -2.29
CA SER A 121 -3.97 -3.31 -2.59
C SER A 121 -3.45 -2.72 -1.28
N ARG A 122 -2.14 -2.44 -1.20
CA ARG A 122 -1.52 -1.86 0.00
C ARG A 122 -1.11 -0.42 -0.30
N PRO A 123 -1.17 0.51 0.67
CA PRO A 123 -0.52 1.81 0.55
C PRO A 123 0.98 1.59 0.38
N GLY A 124 1.43 1.57 -0.89
CA GLY A 124 2.83 1.29 -1.25
C GLY A 124 3.11 -0.08 -1.88
N THR A 125 2.11 -0.81 -2.38
CA THR A 125 2.37 -1.83 -3.43
C THR A 125 3.10 -1.14 -4.58
N MET A 126 4.40 -1.37 -4.67
CA MET A 126 5.27 -0.82 -5.70
C MET A 126 4.85 -1.37 -7.06
N ASN A 127 4.16 -0.52 -7.83
CA ASN A 127 4.18 -0.67 -9.27
C ASN A 127 5.39 0.14 -9.76
N GLU A 128 6.47 -0.55 -10.14
CA GLU A 128 7.67 -0.01 -10.76
C GLU A 128 7.42 1.12 -11.78
N ARG A 129 8.44 1.98 -11.88
CA ARG A 129 8.44 3.20 -12.68
C ARG A 129 8.56 2.94 -14.18
N PRO A 130 7.96 3.83 -15.00
CA PRO A 130 8.45 4.09 -16.35
C PRO A 130 9.87 4.69 -16.31
N LEU A 131 10.80 4.15 -17.10
CA LEU A 131 12.22 4.50 -17.11
C LEU A 131 12.58 5.97 -17.48
N THR A 132 11.62 6.85 -17.78
CA THR A 132 11.90 8.24 -18.21
C THR A 132 10.83 9.23 -17.72
N SER A 133 11.24 10.47 -17.37
CA SER A 133 10.35 11.54 -16.89
C SER A 133 9.24 11.91 -17.89
N ARG A 134 9.45 11.64 -19.19
CA ARG A 134 8.45 11.83 -20.25
C ARG A 134 7.31 10.80 -20.24
N LEU A 135 7.55 9.56 -19.79
CA LEU A 135 6.49 8.54 -19.64
C LEU A 135 5.73 8.68 -18.32
N GLY A 136 6.36 9.21 -17.26
CA GLY A 136 5.73 9.40 -15.96
C GLY A 136 4.52 10.36 -15.99
N ASN A 137 4.58 11.41 -16.81
CA ASN A 137 3.47 12.36 -16.95
C ASN A 137 2.37 11.92 -17.94
N ARG A 138 2.62 10.86 -18.73
CA ARG A 138 1.72 10.37 -19.80
C ARG A 138 1.00 9.07 -19.47
N THR A 139 1.49 8.31 -18.49
CA THR A 139 0.80 7.11 -17.99
C THR A 139 -0.35 7.51 -17.07
N ALA A 140 -1.42 6.71 -17.05
CA ALA A 140 -2.60 7.00 -16.23
C ALA A 140 -2.16 7.23 -14.78
N ARG A 141 -2.52 8.40 -14.22
CA ARG A 141 -2.09 8.82 -12.88
C ARG A 141 -2.43 7.80 -11.78
N LEU A 142 -3.32 6.84 -12.03
CA LEU A 142 -3.79 5.82 -11.08
C LEU A 142 -3.17 4.43 -11.27
N ALA A 143 -2.10 4.29 -12.07
CA ALA A 143 -1.43 2.99 -12.31
C ALA A 143 -0.77 2.37 -11.05
N THR A 144 -0.77 3.08 -9.92
CA THR A 144 -0.41 2.63 -8.58
C THR A 144 -1.67 2.70 -7.69
N ALA A 145 -1.77 1.88 -6.65
CA ALA A 145 -2.93 1.78 -5.74
C ALA A 145 -3.44 3.13 -5.16
N SER A 146 -2.65 4.20 -5.29
CA SER A 146 -3.05 5.59 -5.15
C SER A 146 -2.59 6.40 -6.36
N ALA A 147 -3.38 7.39 -6.79
CA ALA A 147 -2.98 8.31 -7.85
C ALA A 147 -1.59 8.92 -7.56
N GLN A 148 -0.71 8.99 -8.57
CA GLN A 148 0.64 9.54 -8.62
C GLN A 148 0.79 11.00 -8.13
N ARG A 149 -0.26 11.61 -7.56
CA ARG A 149 -0.07 12.73 -6.66
C ARG A 149 0.44 12.17 -5.35
N LEU A 150 1.75 12.29 -5.11
CA LEU A 150 2.33 12.67 -3.81
C LEU A 150 1.46 12.30 -2.59
N ASN A 151 1.14 11.03 -2.38
CA ASN A 151 0.31 10.57 -1.26
C ASN A 151 1.10 9.49 -0.50
N SER A 152 2.31 9.84 -0.08
CA SER A 152 2.95 9.18 1.06
C SER A 152 1.98 9.20 2.26
N ALA A 153 2.12 8.25 3.19
CA ALA A 153 1.33 8.30 4.43
C ALA A 153 1.43 9.67 5.10
N GLN A 154 2.60 10.30 4.96
CA GLN A 154 2.88 11.67 5.34
C GLN A 154 1.92 12.70 4.74
N ASN A 155 1.60 12.64 3.45
CA ASN A 155 0.75 13.62 2.79
C ASN A 155 -0.75 13.41 3.10
N ILE A 156 -1.16 12.17 3.34
CA ILE A 156 -2.50 11.86 3.86
C ILE A 156 -2.66 12.44 5.28
N ARG A 157 -1.63 12.31 6.12
CA ARG A 157 -1.61 12.91 7.45
C ARG A 157 -1.61 14.44 7.39
N LEU A 158 -0.76 15.05 6.57
CA LEU A 158 -0.73 16.52 6.43
C LEU A 158 -2.08 17.06 5.93
N GLY A 159 -2.72 16.37 4.98
CA GLY A 159 -4.05 16.74 4.48
C GLY A 159 -5.14 16.66 5.55
N SER A 160 -5.11 15.65 6.41
CA SER A 160 -6.09 15.50 7.50
C SER A 160 -5.78 16.42 8.69
N ALA A 161 -4.52 16.52 9.10
CA ALA A 161 -4.08 17.40 10.20
C ALA A 161 -4.34 18.88 9.89
N SER A 162 -4.10 19.34 8.66
CA SER A 162 -4.39 20.73 8.26
C SER A 162 -5.87 21.09 8.33
N MET A 163 -6.77 20.15 7.98
CA MET A 163 -8.21 20.34 8.13
C MET A 163 -8.63 20.55 9.59
N TYR A 164 -8.03 19.80 10.51
CA TYR A 164 -8.32 19.96 11.94
C TYR A 164 -7.65 21.18 12.56
N ALA A 165 -6.43 21.52 12.14
CA ALA A 165 -5.71 22.69 12.63
C ALA A 165 -6.42 24.02 12.28
N PHE A 166 -7.17 24.07 11.18
CA PHE A 166 -7.98 25.24 10.81
C PHE A 166 -9.26 25.38 11.65
N GLY A 167 -9.77 24.28 12.22
CA GLY A 167 -11.00 24.24 13.01
C GLY A 167 -10.81 24.44 14.52
N ASP A 168 -9.58 24.35 15.03
CA ASP A 168 -9.32 24.46 16.47
C ASP A 168 -9.34 25.94 16.94
N PRO A 169 -10.28 26.34 17.83
CA PRO A 169 -10.43 27.74 18.27
C PRO A 169 -9.25 28.25 19.11
N SER A 170 -8.39 27.36 19.60
CA SER A 170 -7.20 27.71 20.39
C SER A 170 -5.97 28.08 19.55
N GLY A 171 -6.04 27.97 18.22
CA GLY A 171 -4.88 28.13 17.34
C GLY A 171 -3.84 27.00 17.46
N PRO A 172 -2.69 27.10 16.76
CA PRO A 172 -1.66 26.06 16.73
C PRO A 172 -1.02 25.89 18.11
N MET A 173 -0.90 24.64 18.55
CA MET A 173 -0.41 24.30 19.90
C MET A 173 1.04 24.71 20.14
N ILE A 174 1.90 24.59 19.11
CA ILE A 174 3.32 24.95 19.17
C ILE A 174 3.65 25.78 17.93
N HIS A 175 4.21 26.96 18.14
CA HIS A 175 4.82 27.71 17.04
C HIS A 175 6.13 27.05 16.62
N LEU A 176 6.07 26.30 15.54
CA LEU A 176 7.17 25.56 14.93
C LEU A 176 8.42 26.42 14.65
N SER A 177 8.29 27.74 14.45
CA SER A 177 9.41 28.64 14.19
C SER A 177 10.24 28.97 15.44
N ARG A 178 9.63 28.92 16.64
CA ARG A 178 10.28 29.23 17.92
C ARG A 178 10.71 27.96 18.68
N PHE A 179 10.58 26.80 18.03
CA PHE A 179 10.83 25.52 18.66
C PHE A 179 12.34 25.23 18.75
N HIS A 180 12.84 25.06 19.98
CA HIS A 180 14.22 24.65 20.24
C HIS A 180 14.27 23.27 20.90
N ALA A 181 14.76 22.27 20.16
CA ALA A 181 14.80 20.87 20.61
C ALA A 181 15.55 20.66 21.94
N ALA A 182 16.67 21.35 22.15
CA ALA A 182 17.50 21.20 23.34
C ALA A 182 16.76 21.51 24.65
N GLN A 183 15.80 22.46 24.64
CA GLN A 183 15.06 22.86 25.84
C GLN A 183 14.09 21.78 26.35
N TYR A 184 13.67 20.88 25.46
CA TYR A 184 12.72 19.81 25.77
C TYR A 184 13.40 18.46 25.98
N ALA A 185 14.69 18.35 25.62
CA ALA A 185 15.41 17.09 25.60
C ALA A 185 15.61 16.47 27.00
N ASP A 186 15.67 17.31 28.04
CA ASP A 186 15.78 16.90 29.44
C ASP A 186 14.43 16.48 30.05
N LYS A 187 13.30 16.88 29.46
CA LYS A 187 11.95 16.69 30.03
C LYS A 187 11.37 15.32 29.66
N ASN A 188 11.67 14.30 30.47
CA ASN A 188 11.25 12.91 30.26
C ASN A 188 9.74 12.67 30.04
N SER A 189 8.87 13.41 30.73
CA SER A 189 7.42 13.21 30.63
C SER A 189 6.87 13.60 29.26
N ILE A 190 7.35 14.72 28.71
CA ILE A 190 6.72 15.34 27.55
C ILE A 190 7.39 14.95 26.23
N ILE A 191 8.67 14.57 26.29
CA ILE A 191 9.49 14.45 25.11
C ILE A 191 9.02 13.39 24.10
N LYS A 192 8.47 12.26 24.56
CA LYS A 192 7.94 11.21 23.67
C LYS A 192 6.64 11.66 22.98
N PRO A 193 5.64 12.19 23.71
CA PRO A 193 4.46 12.82 23.10
C PRO A 193 4.81 13.96 22.13
N LEU A 194 5.81 14.78 22.47
CA LEU A 194 6.27 15.87 21.61
C LEU A 194 6.87 15.36 20.30
N PHE A 195 7.71 14.31 20.35
CA PHE A 195 8.19 13.65 19.14
C PHE A 195 7.01 13.14 18.28
N GLN A 196 6.06 12.42 18.89
CA GLN A 196 4.89 11.90 18.19
C GLN A 196 4.06 13.03 17.56
N TYR A 197 3.93 14.17 18.24
CA TYR A 197 3.24 15.36 17.73
C TYR A 197 3.93 15.95 16.51
N LEU A 198 5.23 16.21 16.61
CA LEU A 198 6.01 16.75 15.48
C LEU A 198 6.00 15.81 14.27
N TYR A 199 6.08 14.50 14.52
CA TYR A 199 6.17 13.51 13.46
C TYR A 199 4.83 13.17 12.81
N TYR A 200 3.79 12.87 13.60
CA TYR A 200 2.50 12.40 13.08
C TYR A 200 1.49 13.52 12.80
N HIS A 201 1.41 14.55 13.66
CA HIS A 201 0.43 15.63 13.52
C HIS A 201 0.96 16.75 12.62
N GLU A 202 2.13 17.32 12.94
CA GLU A 202 2.70 18.43 12.15
C GLU A 202 3.37 17.94 10.86
N GLY A 203 3.87 16.70 10.84
CA GLY A 203 4.60 16.15 9.69
C GLY A 203 5.97 16.80 9.44
N ASP A 204 6.50 17.56 10.39
CA ASP A 204 7.81 18.22 10.32
C ASP A 204 8.93 17.25 10.75
N ILE A 205 9.30 16.37 9.81
CA ILE A 205 10.36 15.37 10.00
C ILE A 205 11.71 15.97 10.42
N PRO A 206 12.24 17.07 9.82
CA PRO A 206 13.55 17.57 10.21
C PRO A 206 13.59 18.06 11.66
N LYS A 207 12.52 18.68 12.17
CA LYS A 207 12.46 19.06 13.60
C LYS A 207 12.32 17.85 14.51
N ALA A 208 11.55 16.84 14.11
CA ALA A 208 11.49 15.58 14.84
C ALA A 208 12.87 14.89 14.92
N LEU A 209 13.65 14.93 13.83
CA LEU A 209 15.02 14.41 13.77
C LEU A 209 15.99 15.21 14.66
N GLN A 210 15.91 16.55 14.63
CA GLN A 210 16.70 17.40 15.54
C GLN A 210 16.42 17.09 17.01
N LEU A 211 15.16 16.80 17.35
CA LEU A 211 14.79 16.39 18.70
C LEU A 211 15.38 15.03 19.08
N CYS A 212 15.34 14.05 18.17
CA CYS A 212 16.02 12.76 18.39
C CYS A 212 17.52 12.96 18.63
N ASP A 213 18.18 13.80 17.82
CA ASP A 213 19.61 14.08 17.96
C ASP A 213 19.95 14.77 19.28
N ALA A 214 19.14 15.75 19.71
CA ALA A 214 19.32 16.40 21.00
C ALA A 214 19.26 15.40 22.16
N VAL A 215 18.30 14.46 22.13
CA VAL A 215 18.15 13.42 23.16
C VAL A 215 19.33 12.46 23.17
N ILE A 216 19.71 11.96 21.99
CA ILE A 216 20.82 11.02 21.86
C ILE A 216 22.13 11.67 22.29
N ASN A 217 22.35 12.95 21.99
CA ASN A 217 23.57 13.66 22.39
C ASN A 217 23.63 13.89 23.91
N LEU A 218 22.51 14.20 24.55
CA LEU A 218 22.45 14.41 26.01
C LEU A 218 22.59 13.10 26.78
N ARG A 219 21.90 12.05 26.34
CA ARG A 219 21.82 10.77 27.06
C ARG A 219 22.88 9.76 26.64
N LYS A 220 23.47 9.93 25.46
CA LYS A 220 24.44 9.03 24.82
C LYS A 220 23.94 7.58 24.88
N VAL A 221 24.62 6.72 25.64
CA VAL A 221 24.31 5.29 25.79
C VAL A 221 22.97 5.06 26.48
N SER A 222 22.52 5.99 27.34
CA SER A 222 21.26 5.89 28.09
C SER A 222 20.03 6.39 27.31
N ALA A 223 20.18 6.78 26.03
CA ALA A 223 19.07 7.24 25.21
C ALA A 223 17.99 6.15 25.08
N GLY A 224 18.38 4.88 24.99
CA GLY A 224 17.47 3.74 24.90
C GLY A 224 16.98 3.47 23.47
N TRP A 225 16.51 2.24 23.25
CA TRP A 225 16.25 1.69 21.90
C TRP A 225 15.23 2.53 21.12
N TRP A 226 14.21 3.04 21.81
CA TRP A 226 13.09 3.74 21.20
C TRP A 226 13.54 4.97 20.41
N TRP A 227 14.52 5.74 20.91
CA TRP A 227 15.02 6.93 20.21
C TRP A 227 15.84 6.59 18.98
N HIS A 228 16.62 5.51 19.01
CA HIS A 228 17.31 5.00 17.84
C HIS A 228 16.33 4.50 16.77
N ALA A 229 15.26 3.80 17.19
CA ALA A 229 14.18 3.40 16.30
C ALA A 229 13.46 4.61 15.67
N GLN A 230 13.13 5.64 16.47
CA GLN A 230 12.50 6.87 15.96
C GLN A 230 13.41 7.64 15.00
N LYS A 231 14.70 7.76 15.31
CA LYS A 231 15.67 8.38 14.40
C LYS A 231 15.75 7.60 13.07
N GLY A 232 15.73 6.27 13.13
CA GLY A 232 15.62 5.42 11.96
C GLY A 232 14.37 5.71 11.12
N ARG A 233 13.20 5.86 11.75
CA ARG A 233 11.95 6.27 11.07
C ARG A 233 12.08 7.61 10.35
N CYS A 234 12.58 8.64 11.06
CA CYS A 234 12.81 9.96 10.44
C CYS A 234 13.79 9.88 9.26
N LEU A 235 14.87 9.10 9.40
CA LEU A 235 15.86 8.94 8.33
C LEU A 235 15.27 8.22 7.09
N ILE A 236 14.43 7.20 7.29
CA ILE A 236 13.69 6.53 6.21
C ILE A 236 12.78 7.53 5.48
N ALA A 237 12.12 8.41 6.22
CA ALA A 237 11.22 9.42 5.67
C ALA A 237 11.99 10.56 4.94
N THR A 238 13.17 10.96 5.43
CA THR A 238 14.09 11.89 4.72
C THR A 238 14.90 11.23 3.59
N ASN A 239 14.59 9.98 3.26
CA ASN A 239 15.25 9.17 2.24
C ASN A 239 16.79 8.99 2.43
N LYS A 240 17.22 8.75 3.67
CA LYS A 240 18.63 8.41 4.01
C LYS A 240 18.72 6.97 4.57
N PRO A 241 18.48 5.93 3.75
CA PRO A 241 18.35 4.55 4.23
C PRO A 241 19.66 3.98 4.82
N LYS A 242 20.83 4.32 4.28
CA LYS A 242 22.13 3.80 4.78
C LYS A 242 22.39 4.22 6.23
N VAL A 243 22.17 5.50 6.55
CA VAL A 243 22.33 6.02 7.93
C VAL A 243 21.23 5.46 8.85
N ALA A 244 20.03 5.24 8.32
CA ALA A 244 18.94 4.62 9.08
C ALA A 244 19.30 3.19 9.53
N GLU A 245 19.97 2.42 8.66
CA GLU A 245 20.39 1.04 8.93
C GLU A 245 21.25 0.94 10.20
N GLU A 246 22.25 1.81 10.34
CA GLU A 246 23.17 1.83 11.48
C GLU A 246 22.41 2.08 12.79
N HIS A 247 21.53 3.08 12.81
CA HIS A 247 20.74 3.38 14.00
C HIS A 247 19.72 2.30 14.34
N LEU A 248 19.12 1.64 13.35
CA LEU A 248 18.19 0.54 13.59
C LEU A 248 18.92 -0.71 14.12
N LYS A 249 20.12 -1.01 13.63
CA LYS A 249 20.98 -2.07 14.18
C LYS A 249 21.37 -1.79 15.64
N LEU A 250 21.68 -0.54 15.97
CA LEU A 250 21.93 -0.13 17.37
C LEU A 250 20.67 -0.26 18.24
N SER A 251 19.49 0.04 17.71
CA SER A 251 18.23 -0.20 18.43
C SER A 251 18.03 -1.69 18.73
N LEU A 252 18.28 -2.55 17.74
CA LEU A 252 18.11 -4.00 17.85
C LEU A 252 19.10 -4.63 18.84
N SER A 253 20.33 -4.13 18.93
CA SER A 253 21.31 -4.63 19.90
C SER A 253 20.93 -4.29 21.35
N GLN A 254 20.22 -3.18 21.57
CA GLN A 254 19.71 -2.80 22.89
C GLN A 254 18.47 -3.62 23.26
N MET A 255 17.44 -3.60 22.40
CA MET A 255 16.24 -4.39 22.57
C MET A 255 15.71 -4.86 21.21
N PRO A 256 15.62 -6.19 20.97
CA PRO A 256 14.95 -6.69 19.77
C PRO A 256 13.46 -6.41 19.89
N HIS A 257 12.90 -5.68 18.92
CA HIS A 257 11.47 -5.37 18.86
C HIS A 257 10.94 -5.61 17.44
N PRO A 258 9.76 -6.23 17.24
CA PRO A 258 9.21 -6.51 15.91
C PRO A 258 9.20 -5.28 14.98
N ASP A 259 8.70 -4.14 15.44
CA ASP A 259 8.73 -2.87 14.67
C ASP A 259 10.10 -2.50 14.13
N THR A 260 11.17 -2.66 14.93
CA THR A 260 12.52 -2.28 14.51
C THR A 260 13.05 -3.20 13.41
N ILE A 261 12.65 -4.48 13.44
CA ILE A 261 12.95 -5.48 12.42
C ILE A 261 12.19 -5.15 11.13
N LEU A 262 10.91 -4.80 11.25
CA LEU A 262 10.07 -4.38 10.12
C LEU A 262 10.61 -3.11 9.44
N LEU A 263 11.02 -2.11 10.23
CA LEU A 263 11.67 -0.90 9.73
C LEU A 263 12.99 -1.20 9.03
N LEU A 264 13.81 -2.09 9.58
CA LEU A 264 15.07 -2.49 8.97
C LEU A 264 14.85 -3.27 7.66
N ALA A 265 13.84 -4.14 7.62
CA ALA A 265 13.41 -4.78 6.38
C ALA A 265 13.00 -3.74 5.33
N LYS A 266 12.25 -2.70 5.72
CA LYS A 266 11.90 -1.57 4.84
C LYS A 266 13.12 -0.82 4.33
N VAL A 267 14.15 -0.60 5.17
CA VAL A 267 15.44 -0.03 4.73
C VAL A 267 16.08 -0.91 3.66
N PHE A 268 16.17 -2.23 3.86
CA PHE A 268 16.75 -3.12 2.86
C PHE A 268 15.95 -3.16 1.55
N MET A 269 14.62 -3.05 1.62
CA MET A 269 13.78 -2.88 0.43
C MET A 269 14.13 -1.57 -0.31
N LYS A 270 14.29 -0.45 0.39
CA LYS A 270 14.75 0.82 -0.21
C LYS A 270 16.18 0.74 -0.78
N LEU A 271 17.06 -0.03 -0.15
CA LEU A 271 18.43 -0.30 -0.63
C LEU A 271 18.49 -1.31 -1.79
N LYS A 272 17.35 -1.82 -2.26
CA LYS A 272 17.25 -2.84 -3.33
C LYS A 272 17.86 -4.19 -2.98
N GLN A 273 17.88 -4.56 -1.70
CA GLN A 273 18.43 -5.81 -1.18
C GLN A 273 17.33 -6.72 -0.55
N PRO A 274 16.47 -7.35 -1.36
CA PRO A 274 15.38 -8.20 -0.85
C PRO A 274 15.86 -9.44 -0.09
N GLU A 275 16.94 -10.06 -0.56
CA GLU A 275 17.48 -11.29 0.05
C GLU A 275 17.94 -11.04 1.48
N ASN A 276 18.62 -9.90 1.72
CA ASN A 276 19.03 -9.50 3.06
C ASN A 276 17.81 -9.23 3.97
N ALA A 277 16.76 -8.62 3.43
CA ALA A 277 15.51 -8.40 4.15
C ALA A 277 14.84 -9.73 4.52
N LEU A 278 14.79 -10.69 3.59
CA LEU A 278 14.22 -12.02 3.82
C LEU A 278 15.01 -12.81 4.86
N GLN A 279 16.34 -12.82 4.77
CA GLN A 279 17.19 -13.49 5.75
C GLN A 279 17.00 -12.89 7.15
N LEU A 280 16.94 -11.56 7.25
CA LEU A 280 16.68 -10.88 8.51
C LEU A 280 15.32 -11.28 9.11
N LEU A 281 14.26 -11.30 8.30
CA LEU A 281 12.92 -11.70 8.75
C LEU A 281 12.84 -13.19 9.13
N GLN A 282 13.56 -14.07 8.41
CA GLN A 282 13.62 -15.50 8.72
C GLN A 282 14.36 -15.76 10.04
N VAL A 283 15.51 -15.12 10.25
CA VAL A 283 16.26 -15.23 11.51
C VAL A 283 15.42 -14.68 12.66
N ALA A 284 14.77 -13.53 12.47
CA ALA A 284 13.91 -12.92 13.48
C ALA A 284 12.71 -13.81 13.86
N SER A 285 12.02 -14.38 12.87
CA SER A 285 10.85 -15.24 13.10
C SER A 285 11.22 -16.58 13.73
N ASN A 286 12.36 -17.16 13.36
CA ASN A 286 12.76 -18.46 13.91
C ASN A 286 13.40 -18.36 15.31
N GLU A 287 14.28 -17.38 15.54
CA GLU A 287 15.09 -17.32 16.75
C GLU A 287 14.50 -16.42 17.84
N ARG A 288 13.86 -15.31 17.47
CA ARG A 288 13.48 -14.25 18.41
C ARG A 288 11.99 -14.19 18.68
N PHE A 289 11.18 -14.27 17.62
CA PHE A 289 9.73 -14.08 17.68
C PHE A 289 8.99 -15.17 16.89
N PRO A 290 8.96 -16.41 17.40
CA PRO A 290 8.21 -17.49 16.76
C PRO A 290 6.71 -17.16 16.74
N GLY A 291 6.11 -17.19 15.55
CA GLY A 291 4.68 -16.97 15.36
C GLY A 291 4.24 -15.50 15.27
N GLU A 292 5.18 -14.55 15.17
CA GLU A 292 4.83 -13.14 14.98
C GLU A 292 4.27 -12.89 13.57
N ILE A 293 2.97 -12.59 13.52
CA ILE A 293 2.18 -12.47 12.28
C ILE A 293 2.70 -11.35 11.38
N SER A 294 3.11 -10.22 11.97
CA SER A 294 3.57 -9.05 11.23
C SER A 294 4.84 -9.34 10.41
N LEU A 295 5.81 -10.05 11.01
CA LEU A 295 7.07 -10.46 10.36
C LEU A 295 6.82 -11.47 9.24
N MET A 296 6.00 -12.49 9.51
CA MET A 296 5.66 -13.53 8.52
C MET A 296 4.90 -12.92 7.34
N THR A 297 3.99 -11.99 7.61
CA THR A 297 3.27 -11.26 6.57
C THR A 297 4.27 -10.51 5.69
N GLN A 298 5.18 -9.70 6.25
CA GLN A 298 6.20 -9.02 5.44
C GLN A 298 7.07 -9.98 4.63
N GLN A 299 7.48 -11.12 5.19
CA GLN A 299 8.24 -12.13 4.47
C GLN A 299 7.46 -12.63 3.24
N ALA A 300 6.16 -12.89 3.41
CA ALA A 300 5.28 -13.28 2.31
C ALA A 300 5.15 -12.15 1.26
N ARG A 301 5.05 -10.89 1.68
CA ARG A 301 5.02 -9.72 0.77
C ARG A 301 6.27 -9.62 -0.08
N ILE A 302 7.46 -9.79 0.51
CA ILE A 302 8.74 -9.73 -0.21
C ILE A 302 8.88 -10.93 -1.16
N GLN A 303 8.41 -12.13 -0.78
CA GLN A 303 8.39 -13.29 -1.67
C GLN A 303 7.43 -13.11 -2.86
N GLU A 304 6.25 -12.49 -2.67
CA GLU A 304 5.38 -12.11 -3.80
C GLU A 304 6.10 -11.13 -4.72
N TYR A 305 6.80 -10.16 -4.13
CA TYR A 305 7.55 -9.15 -4.88
C TYR A 305 8.65 -9.80 -5.74
N LEU A 306 9.37 -10.79 -5.23
CA LEU A 306 10.38 -11.55 -5.99
C LEU A 306 9.78 -12.47 -7.06
N GLY A 307 8.46 -12.64 -7.10
CA GLY A 307 7.77 -13.56 -8.02
C GLY A 307 7.71 -15.02 -7.53
N ASN A 308 8.17 -15.29 -6.31
CA ASN A 308 8.14 -16.62 -5.68
C ASN A 308 6.77 -16.90 -5.04
N ILE A 309 5.71 -16.90 -5.85
CA ILE A 309 4.31 -16.98 -5.39
C ILE A 309 4.05 -18.24 -4.55
N ASN A 310 4.61 -19.39 -4.95
CA ASN A 310 4.40 -20.66 -4.24
C ASN A 310 4.94 -20.62 -2.79
N ASN A 311 6.10 -19.99 -2.57
CA ASN A 311 6.66 -19.85 -1.24
C ASN A 311 5.88 -18.83 -0.40
N SER A 312 5.45 -17.74 -1.03
CA SER A 312 4.59 -16.75 -0.37
C SER A 312 3.27 -17.36 0.12
N VAL A 313 2.61 -18.18 -0.70
CA VAL A 313 1.35 -18.84 -0.33
C VAL A 313 1.54 -19.82 0.83
N LYS A 314 2.68 -20.50 0.94
CA LYS A 314 3.00 -21.33 2.11
C LYS A 314 3.03 -20.48 3.38
N ILE A 315 3.77 -19.37 3.35
CA ILE A 315 3.88 -18.45 4.50
C ILE A 315 2.51 -17.86 4.85
N TYR A 316 1.70 -17.44 3.86
CA TYR A 316 0.35 -16.95 4.14
C TYR A 316 -0.57 -18.02 4.72
N ARG A 317 -0.41 -19.30 4.35
CA ARG A 317 -1.16 -20.39 5.01
C ARG A 317 -0.74 -20.53 6.47
N ASP A 318 0.56 -20.44 6.75
CA ASP A 318 1.06 -20.47 8.13
C ASP A 318 0.51 -19.27 8.93
N VAL A 319 0.47 -18.08 8.32
CA VAL A 319 -0.18 -16.89 8.90
C VAL A 319 -1.67 -17.12 9.14
N ALA A 320 -2.39 -17.73 8.20
CA ALA A 320 -3.82 -18.00 8.36
C ALA A 320 -4.13 -19.08 9.42
N LEU A 321 -3.16 -19.94 9.74
CA LEU A 321 -3.23 -20.88 10.86
C LEU A 321 -3.06 -20.18 12.21
N LEU A 322 -2.15 -19.19 12.29
CA LEU A 322 -1.91 -18.40 13.49
C LEU A 322 -3.00 -17.35 13.73
N ASP A 323 -3.32 -16.57 12.71
CA ASP A 323 -4.40 -15.61 12.68
C ASP A 323 -5.44 -15.98 11.63
N SER A 324 -6.49 -16.58 12.16
CA SER A 324 -7.65 -17.03 11.41
C SER A 324 -8.46 -15.88 10.78
N MET A 325 -8.24 -14.63 11.23
CA MET A 325 -8.98 -13.44 10.82
C MET A 325 -8.18 -12.51 9.90
N ASN A 326 -6.92 -12.83 9.59
CA ASN A 326 -6.10 -11.99 8.73
C ASN A 326 -6.66 -11.93 7.30
N THR A 327 -7.31 -10.82 6.94
CA THR A 327 -7.92 -10.61 5.62
C THR A 327 -6.91 -10.65 4.49
N GLU A 328 -5.67 -10.20 4.74
CA GLU A 328 -4.62 -10.13 3.73
C GLU A 328 -4.16 -11.52 3.31
N ALA A 329 -3.85 -12.37 4.29
CA ALA A 329 -3.44 -13.74 4.02
C ALA A 329 -4.54 -14.51 3.28
N LEU A 330 -5.80 -14.39 3.73
CA LEU A 330 -6.94 -15.04 3.11
C LEU A 330 -7.15 -14.59 1.65
N ALA A 331 -7.03 -13.28 1.38
CA ALA A 331 -7.21 -12.74 0.03
C ALA A 331 -6.08 -13.15 -0.92
N CYS A 332 -4.82 -13.13 -0.48
CA CYS A 332 -3.69 -13.58 -1.28
C CYS A 332 -3.77 -15.09 -1.60
N ILE A 333 -4.20 -15.90 -0.63
CA ILE A 333 -4.46 -17.34 -0.84
C ILE A 333 -5.60 -17.53 -1.86
N ALA A 334 -6.71 -16.80 -1.71
CA ALA A 334 -7.87 -16.89 -2.60
C ALA A 334 -7.52 -16.56 -4.05
N VAL A 335 -6.78 -15.47 -4.27
CA VAL A 335 -6.31 -15.08 -5.61
C VAL A 335 -5.42 -16.16 -6.22
N HIS A 336 -4.53 -16.75 -5.45
CA HIS A 336 -3.68 -17.84 -5.94
C HIS A 336 -4.49 -19.06 -6.38
N TYR A 337 -5.50 -19.47 -5.59
CA TYR A 337 -6.38 -20.58 -5.96
C TYR A 337 -7.22 -20.29 -7.20
N PHE A 338 -7.77 -19.08 -7.30
CA PHE A 338 -8.58 -18.65 -8.45
C PHE A 338 -7.80 -18.79 -9.76
N TYR A 339 -6.57 -18.24 -9.81
CA TYR A 339 -5.74 -18.31 -11.01
C TYR A 339 -5.08 -19.67 -11.26
N ASN A 340 -5.13 -20.59 -10.29
CA ASN A 340 -4.73 -21.99 -10.46
C ASN A 340 -5.92 -22.89 -10.86
N ASN A 341 -6.96 -22.31 -11.48
CA ASN A 341 -8.16 -23.02 -11.93
C ASN A 341 -8.93 -23.73 -10.80
N GLN A 342 -8.90 -23.19 -9.58
CA GLN A 342 -9.71 -23.68 -8.46
C GLN A 342 -10.57 -22.54 -7.89
N PRO A 343 -11.57 -22.05 -8.65
CA PRO A 343 -12.43 -20.95 -8.22
C PRO A 343 -13.34 -21.32 -7.03
N GLU A 344 -13.68 -22.59 -6.86
CA GLU A 344 -14.53 -23.07 -5.75
C GLU A 344 -13.80 -22.95 -4.41
N THR A 345 -12.50 -23.27 -4.37
CA THR A 345 -11.70 -23.12 -3.16
C THR A 345 -11.43 -21.65 -2.86
N ALA A 346 -11.17 -20.82 -3.89
CA ALA A 346 -11.06 -19.37 -3.75
C ALA A 346 -12.33 -18.75 -3.16
N LEU A 347 -13.51 -19.22 -3.59
CA LEU A 347 -14.81 -18.78 -3.08
C LEU A 347 -14.95 -19.03 -1.56
N LEU A 348 -14.43 -20.14 -1.03
CA LEU A 348 -14.47 -20.43 0.41
C LEU A 348 -13.71 -19.37 1.21
N TYR A 349 -12.51 -19.00 0.76
CA TYR A 349 -11.71 -17.96 1.42
C TYR A 349 -12.37 -16.59 1.34
N TYR A 350 -12.95 -16.21 0.19
CA TYR A 350 -13.68 -14.94 0.08
C TYR A 350 -14.98 -14.92 0.90
N ARG A 351 -15.71 -16.04 1.01
CA ARG A 351 -16.88 -16.16 1.89
C ARG A 351 -16.49 -16.01 3.36
N ARG A 352 -15.31 -16.51 3.75
CA ARG A 352 -14.77 -16.29 5.10
C ARG A 352 -14.47 -14.82 5.34
N ILE A 353 -13.85 -14.11 4.39
CA ILE A 353 -13.65 -12.66 4.49
C ILE A 353 -14.98 -11.93 4.66
N LEU A 354 -15.99 -12.33 3.88
CA LEU A 354 -17.33 -11.78 3.99
C LEU A 354 -17.98 -12.04 5.36
N SER A 355 -17.80 -13.24 5.94
CA SER A 355 -18.35 -13.57 7.27
C SER A 355 -17.72 -12.79 8.42
N MET A 356 -16.51 -12.25 8.21
CA MET A 356 -15.84 -11.37 9.18
C MET A 356 -16.40 -9.93 9.17
N GLY A 357 -17.37 -9.62 8.30
CA GLY A 357 -18.00 -8.30 8.21
C GLY A 357 -17.32 -7.33 7.24
N ALA A 358 -16.34 -7.78 6.46
CA ALA A 358 -15.74 -6.97 5.41
C ALA A 358 -16.72 -6.84 4.22
N HIS A 359 -17.27 -5.64 4.02
CA HIS A 359 -18.16 -5.32 2.91
C HIS A 359 -17.50 -4.30 1.99
N SER A 360 -16.84 -4.79 0.93
CA SER A 360 -16.20 -3.96 -0.10
C SER A 360 -16.76 -4.32 -1.48
N ALA A 361 -16.79 -3.33 -2.39
CA ALA A 361 -17.12 -3.57 -3.79
C ALA A 361 -16.19 -4.63 -4.40
N GLU A 362 -14.87 -4.50 -4.19
CA GLU A 362 -13.86 -5.42 -4.71
C GLU A 362 -14.09 -6.87 -4.26
N LEU A 363 -14.49 -7.07 -3.00
CA LEU A 363 -14.78 -8.40 -2.47
C LEU A 363 -15.99 -9.03 -3.16
N TYR A 364 -17.08 -8.28 -3.36
CA TYR A 364 -18.26 -8.79 -4.07
C TYR A 364 -17.96 -9.06 -5.55
N CYS A 365 -17.13 -8.24 -6.20
CA CYS A 365 -16.59 -8.53 -7.53
C CYS A 365 -15.82 -9.85 -7.57
N ASN A 366 -14.88 -10.06 -6.65
CA ASN A 366 -14.07 -11.28 -6.60
C ASN A 366 -14.93 -12.51 -6.33
N ILE A 367 -15.93 -12.41 -5.43
CA ILE A 367 -16.91 -13.48 -5.19
C ILE A 367 -17.71 -13.78 -6.46
N ALA A 368 -18.19 -12.75 -7.17
CA ALA A 368 -18.97 -12.91 -8.38
C ALA A 368 -18.16 -13.60 -9.50
N LEU A 369 -16.88 -13.23 -9.66
CA LEU A 369 -15.96 -13.90 -10.58
C LEU A 369 -15.73 -15.36 -10.18
N CYS A 370 -15.51 -15.65 -8.90
CA CYS A 370 -15.38 -17.03 -8.43
C CYS A 370 -16.66 -17.84 -8.70
N CYS A 371 -17.84 -17.28 -8.48
CA CYS A 371 -19.12 -17.93 -8.81
C CYS A 371 -19.27 -18.15 -10.33
N LEU A 372 -18.86 -17.19 -11.16
CA LEU A 372 -18.95 -17.28 -12.61
C LEU A 372 -18.09 -18.43 -13.13
N TYR A 373 -16.81 -18.48 -12.72
CA TYR A 373 -15.88 -19.52 -13.17
C TYR A 373 -16.11 -20.87 -12.47
N GLY A 374 -16.71 -20.89 -11.27
CA GLY A 374 -17.17 -22.11 -10.60
C GLY A 374 -18.56 -22.59 -11.02
N GLY A 375 -19.18 -21.97 -12.03
CA GLY A 375 -20.47 -22.40 -12.61
C GLY A 375 -21.73 -22.08 -11.77
N GLN A 376 -21.62 -21.36 -10.66
CA GLN A 376 -22.75 -20.97 -9.81
C GLN A 376 -23.41 -19.68 -10.31
N LEU A 377 -24.10 -19.77 -11.44
CA LEU A 377 -24.65 -18.61 -12.16
C LEU A 377 -25.72 -17.81 -11.38
N ASP A 378 -26.49 -18.48 -10.51
CA ASP A 378 -27.60 -17.87 -9.76
C ASP A 378 -27.15 -16.69 -8.88
N LEU A 379 -25.94 -16.78 -8.31
CA LEU A 379 -25.41 -15.79 -7.38
C LEU A 379 -24.63 -14.66 -8.07
N VAL A 380 -24.23 -14.84 -9.33
CA VAL A 380 -23.30 -13.93 -10.03
C VAL A 380 -23.87 -12.53 -10.14
N LEU A 381 -25.08 -12.39 -10.69
CA LEU A 381 -25.70 -11.08 -10.92
C LEU A 381 -26.00 -10.36 -9.60
N TYR A 382 -26.42 -11.08 -8.56
CA TYR A 382 -26.69 -10.51 -7.25
C TYR A 382 -25.43 -9.92 -6.61
N CYS A 383 -24.30 -10.64 -6.67
CA CYS A 383 -23.02 -10.17 -6.16
C CYS A 383 -22.53 -8.93 -6.93
N PHE A 384 -22.63 -8.93 -8.26
CA PHE A 384 -22.26 -7.74 -9.05
C PHE A 384 -23.17 -6.53 -8.76
N GLN A 385 -24.48 -6.71 -8.59
CA GLN A 385 -25.38 -5.62 -8.21
C GLN A 385 -25.00 -5.00 -6.85
N ARG A 386 -24.65 -5.84 -5.86
CA ARG A 386 -24.12 -5.35 -4.58
C ARG A 386 -22.80 -4.60 -4.75
N SER A 387 -21.92 -5.11 -5.59
CA SER A 387 -20.64 -4.46 -5.89
C SER A 387 -20.82 -3.06 -6.47
N ILE A 388 -21.73 -2.87 -7.43
CA ILE A 388 -22.02 -1.55 -8.02
C ILE A 388 -22.54 -0.57 -6.96
N ARG A 389 -23.40 -1.02 -6.05
CA ARG A 389 -23.97 -0.17 -4.98
C ARG A 389 -22.91 0.30 -3.98
N LEU A 390 -21.90 -0.53 -3.70
CA LEU A 390 -20.83 -0.21 -2.77
C LEU A 390 -19.66 0.56 -3.41
N ALA A 391 -19.57 0.57 -4.74
CA ALA A 391 -18.50 1.27 -5.45
C ALA A 391 -18.63 2.79 -5.31
N THR A 392 -17.69 3.41 -4.59
CA THR A 392 -17.68 4.86 -4.37
C THR A 392 -16.91 5.60 -5.45
N THR A 393 -15.83 5.01 -5.97
CA THR A 393 -14.95 5.65 -6.97
C THR A 393 -15.35 5.27 -8.40
N ASN A 394 -14.98 6.12 -9.37
CA ASN A 394 -15.29 5.87 -10.77
C ASN A 394 -14.47 4.68 -11.32
N GLU A 395 -13.24 4.51 -10.83
CA GLU A 395 -12.36 3.40 -11.18
C GLU A 395 -12.95 2.06 -10.74
N GLN A 396 -13.43 1.98 -9.49
CA GLN A 396 -14.11 0.78 -8.98
C GLN A 396 -15.35 0.46 -9.81
N LYS A 397 -16.15 1.47 -10.18
CA LYS A 397 -17.30 1.27 -11.07
C LYS A 397 -16.87 0.75 -12.45
N ALA A 398 -15.79 1.30 -13.01
CA ALA A 398 -15.25 0.86 -14.29
C ALA A 398 -14.84 -0.62 -14.25
N ASP A 399 -14.10 -1.04 -13.21
CA ASP A 399 -13.66 -2.42 -13.01
C ASP A 399 -14.82 -3.39 -12.84
N VAL A 400 -15.87 -2.98 -12.11
CA VAL A 400 -17.08 -3.78 -11.94
C VAL A 400 -17.77 -4.00 -13.30
N TRP A 401 -17.95 -2.95 -14.10
CA TRP A 401 -18.55 -3.06 -15.44
C TRP A 401 -17.69 -3.88 -16.41
N TYR A 402 -16.37 -3.77 -16.30
CA TYR A 402 -15.44 -4.64 -17.02
C TYR A 402 -15.66 -6.10 -16.65
N ASN A 403 -15.74 -6.42 -15.36
CA ASN A 403 -15.95 -7.80 -14.90
C ASN A 403 -17.33 -8.36 -15.27
N ILE A 404 -18.38 -7.54 -15.25
CA ILE A 404 -19.73 -7.93 -15.73
C ILE A 404 -19.71 -8.28 -17.22
N SER A 405 -18.83 -7.65 -18.01
CA SER A 405 -18.71 -8.00 -19.43
C SER A 405 -18.33 -9.47 -19.65
N PHE A 406 -17.57 -10.09 -18.73
CA PHE A 406 -17.27 -11.52 -18.81
C PHE A 406 -18.50 -12.39 -18.58
N VAL A 407 -19.46 -11.95 -17.75
CA VAL A 407 -20.76 -12.63 -17.59
C VAL A 407 -21.53 -12.60 -18.91
N ALA A 408 -21.55 -11.45 -19.58
CA ALA A 408 -22.19 -11.32 -20.89
C ALA A 408 -21.48 -12.14 -21.98
N LEU A 409 -20.15 -12.23 -21.93
CA LEU A 409 -19.38 -13.05 -22.88
C LEU A 409 -19.57 -14.55 -22.65
N THR A 410 -19.64 -15.00 -21.40
CA THR A 410 -19.88 -16.42 -21.05
C THR A 410 -21.30 -16.88 -21.37
N THR A 411 -22.29 -15.99 -21.21
CA THR A 411 -23.67 -16.24 -21.65
C THR A 411 -23.84 -16.17 -23.18
N GLY A 412 -22.88 -15.58 -23.90
CA GLY A 412 -22.89 -15.44 -25.36
C GLY A 412 -23.56 -14.16 -25.88
N ASP A 413 -24.08 -13.28 -25.01
CA ASP A 413 -24.65 -11.99 -25.41
C ASP A 413 -23.55 -10.95 -25.68
N ILE A 414 -23.06 -10.94 -26.92
CA ILE A 414 -22.03 -9.99 -27.39
C ILE A 414 -22.54 -8.53 -27.34
N ASN A 415 -23.85 -8.30 -27.47
CA ASN A 415 -24.41 -6.95 -27.44
C ASN A 415 -24.38 -6.38 -26.03
N LEU A 416 -24.77 -7.18 -25.04
CA LEU A 416 -24.66 -6.82 -23.63
C LEU A 416 -23.20 -6.60 -23.23
N ALA A 417 -22.30 -7.51 -23.62
CA ALA A 417 -20.86 -7.38 -23.35
C ALA A 417 -20.30 -6.05 -23.89
N ARG A 418 -20.65 -5.69 -25.13
CA ARG A 418 -20.28 -4.41 -25.74
C ARG A 418 -20.83 -3.20 -24.98
N ARG A 419 -22.07 -3.26 -24.46
CA ARG A 419 -22.64 -2.18 -23.65
C ARG A 419 -21.90 -2.03 -22.32
N CYS A 420 -21.64 -3.14 -21.62
CA CYS A 420 -20.89 -3.15 -20.36
C CYS A 420 -19.48 -2.57 -20.54
N LEU A 421 -18.76 -2.97 -21.59
CA LEU A 421 -17.43 -2.43 -21.87
C LEU A 421 -17.45 -0.94 -22.25
N ARG A 422 -18.49 -0.47 -22.96
CA ARG A 422 -18.66 0.97 -23.23
C ARG A 422 -18.95 1.76 -21.94
N LEU A 423 -19.71 1.18 -21.01
CA LEU A 423 -19.93 1.79 -19.69
C LEU A 423 -18.62 1.85 -18.90
N CYS A 424 -17.81 0.79 -18.91
CA CYS A 424 -16.47 0.80 -18.32
C CYS A 424 -15.63 1.96 -18.87
N VAL A 425 -15.53 2.11 -20.20
CA VAL A 425 -14.77 3.19 -20.84
C VAL A 425 -15.35 4.59 -20.55
N SER A 426 -16.66 4.70 -20.27
CA SER A 426 -17.27 5.98 -19.88
C SER A 426 -16.88 6.43 -18.47
N TYR A 427 -16.61 5.48 -17.57
CA TYR A 427 -16.10 5.78 -16.22
C TYR A 427 -14.58 5.96 -16.21
N ASP A 428 -13.85 5.09 -16.93
CA ASP A 428 -12.39 5.17 -17.10
C ASP A 428 -12.02 5.09 -18.60
N GLY A 429 -11.75 6.25 -19.19
CA GLY A 429 -11.32 6.36 -20.59
C GLY A 429 -9.92 5.78 -20.85
N SER A 430 -9.14 5.52 -19.80
CA SER A 430 -7.79 4.95 -19.88
C SER A 430 -7.74 3.45 -19.59
N HIS A 431 -8.90 2.78 -19.54
CA HIS A 431 -8.95 1.36 -19.23
C HIS A 431 -8.51 0.47 -20.43
N GLY A 432 -7.21 0.16 -20.49
CA GLY A 432 -6.58 -0.53 -21.62
C GLY A 432 -7.18 -1.91 -21.95
N ALA A 433 -7.54 -2.71 -20.95
CA ALA A 433 -8.07 -4.06 -21.15
C ALA A 433 -9.48 -4.05 -21.77
N ALA A 434 -10.33 -3.09 -21.38
CA ALA A 434 -11.68 -2.92 -21.93
C ALA A 434 -11.63 -2.45 -23.38
N LEU A 435 -10.72 -1.52 -23.69
CA LEU A 435 -10.49 -1.04 -25.06
C LEU A 435 -10.00 -2.19 -25.96
N ASN A 436 -9.12 -3.05 -25.46
CA ASN A 436 -8.69 -4.27 -26.17
C ASN A 436 -9.88 -5.22 -26.43
N ASN A 437 -10.70 -5.49 -25.42
CA ASN A 437 -11.87 -6.37 -25.57
C ASN A 437 -12.93 -5.77 -26.51
N LEU A 438 -13.13 -4.45 -26.49
CA LEU A 438 -13.99 -3.76 -27.46
C LEU A 438 -13.46 -3.87 -28.88
N ALA A 439 -12.15 -3.80 -29.07
CA ALA A 439 -11.51 -4.02 -30.37
C ALA A 439 -11.78 -5.44 -30.88
N VAL A 440 -11.62 -6.46 -30.02
CA VAL A 440 -11.91 -7.87 -30.36
C VAL A 440 -13.40 -8.11 -30.66
N ILE A 441 -14.32 -7.44 -29.97
CA ILE A 441 -15.74 -7.52 -30.31
C ILE A 441 -16.02 -6.80 -31.65
N ALA A 442 -15.38 -5.65 -31.87
CA ALA A 442 -15.56 -4.87 -33.09
C ALA A 442 -15.02 -5.58 -34.35
N THR A 443 -13.93 -6.37 -34.23
CA THR A 443 -13.44 -7.21 -35.34
C THR A 443 -14.48 -8.24 -35.75
N ARG A 444 -15.13 -8.91 -34.78
CA ARG A 444 -16.22 -9.86 -35.07
C ARG A 444 -17.41 -9.21 -35.79
N THR A 445 -17.64 -7.92 -35.55
CA THR A 445 -18.71 -7.15 -36.24
C THR A 445 -18.27 -6.52 -37.57
N GLY A 446 -17.01 -6.70 -38.00
CA GLY A 446 -16.48 -6.16 -39.26
C GLY A 446 -16.18 -4.65 -39.27
N GLN A 447 -16.14 -3.97 -38.12
CA GLN A 447 -15.97 -2.51 -38.04
C GLN A 447 -14.49 -2.09 -37.93
N TYR A 448 -13.68 -2.42 -38.96
CA TYR A 448 -12.22 -2.29 -38.92
C TYR A 448 -11.69 -0.88 -38.58
N GLY A 449 -12.39 0.19 -38.99
CA GLY A 449 -12.01 1.56 -38.66
C GLY A 449 -12.01 1.84 -37.14
N LYS A 450 -13.05 1.37 -36.44
CA LYS A 450 -13.14 1.52 -34.98
C LYS A 450 -12.14 0.64 -34.25
N VAL A 451 -11.89 -0.56 -34.76
CA VAL A 451 -10.93 -1.49 -34.16
C VAL A 451 -9.54 -0.87 -34.04
N LYS A 452 -9.02 -0.26 -35.12
CA LYS A 452 -7.73 0.42 -35.09
C LYS A 452 -7.69 1.53 -34.05
N SER A 453 -8.75 2.34 -33.96
CA SER A 453 -8.84 3.41 -32.96
C SER A 453 -8.80 2.88 -31.52
N TYR A 454 -9.52 1.79 -31.24
CA TYR A 454 -9.55 1.20 -29.90
C TYR A 454 -8.21 0.56 -29.52
N LEU A 455 -7.53 -0.12 -30.44
CA LEU A 455 -6.22 -0.71 -30.15
C LEU A 455 -5.13 0.34 -29.96
N ILE A 456 -5.13 1.42 -30.73
CA ILE A 456 -4.19 2.54 -30.53
C ILE A 456 -4.43 3.16 -29.15
N ALA A 457 -5.70 3.42 -28.79
CA ALA A 457 -6.05 3.93 -27.46
C ALA A 457 -5.61 2.95 -26.35
N ALA A 458 -5.85 1.64 -26.53
CA ALA A 458 -5.43 0.61 -25.58
C ALA A 458 -3.90 0.57 -25.42
N GLN A 459 -3.14 0.69 -26.51
CA GLN A 459 -1.68 0.72 -26.48
C GLN A 459 -1.13 1.98 -25.81
N THR A 460 -1.79 3.14 -26.01
CA THR A 460 -1.42 4.37 -25.29
C THR A 460 -1.70 4.27 -23.80
N ALA A 461 -2.77 3.58 -23.42
CA ALA A 461 -3.16 3.37 -22.03
C ALA A 461 -2.29 2.31 -21.32
N SER A 462 -1.88 1.26 -22.02
CA SER A 462 -1.14 0.12 -21.46
C SER A 462 -0.11 -0.41 -22.47
N PRO A 463 1.06 0.25 -22.58
CA PRO A 463 2.07 -0.09 -23.59
C PRO A 463 2.78 -1.43 -23.31
N GLU A 464 2.83 -1.85 -22.04
CA GLU A 464 3.51 -3.08 -21.63
C GLU A 464 2.67 -4.35 -21.78
N CYS A 465 1.40 -4.23 -22.18
CA CYS A 465 0.53 -5.40 -22.31
C CYS A 465 0.81 -6.16 -23.61
N ASP A 466 1.32 -7.39 -23.48
CA ASP A 466 1.64 -8.26 -24.62
C ASP A 466 0.42 -8.57 -25.48
N GLU A 467 -0.76 -8.74 -24.88
CA GLU A 467 -2.01 -9.04 -25.59
C GLU A 467 -2.43 -7.90 -26.53
N ILE A 468 -2.31 -6.66 -26.06
CA ILE A 468 -2.64 -5.47 -26.85
C ILE A 468 -1.66 -5.35 -28.02
N ASN A 469 -0.36 -5.50 -27.75
CA ASN A 469 0.67 -5.44 -28.78
C ASN A 469 0.51 -6.57 -29.82
N HIS A 470 0.11 -7.77 -29.39
CA HIS A 470 -0.19 -8.87 -30.30
C HIS A 470 -1.39 -8.57 -31.20
N ASN A 471 -2.48 -8.05 -30.64
CA ASN A 471 -3.68 -7.70 -31.39
C ASN A 471 -3.41 -6.56 -32.40
N VAL A 472 -2.59 -5.57 -32.04
CA VAL A 472 -2.15 -4.52 -32.97
C VAL A 472 -1.42 -5.12 -34.16
N GLN A 473 -0.42 -5.98 -33.91
CA GLN A 473 0.36 -6.64 -34.98
C GLN A 473 -0.50 -7.52 -35.89
N LEU A 474 -1.50 -8.21 -35.34
CA LEU A 474 -2.42 -9.02 -36.14
C LEU A 474 -3.19 -8.14 -37.12
N ILE A 475 -3.72 -7.01 -36.67
CA ILE A 475 -4.55 -6.14 -37.53
C ILE A 475 -3.74 -5.40 -38.59
N GLU A 476 -2.47 -5.10 -38.33
CA GLU A 476 -1.57 -4.56 -39.35
C GLU A 476 -1.31 -5.54 -40.49
N LYS A 477 -1.36 -6.85 -40.22
CA LYS A 477 -1.19 -7.90 -41.23
C LYS A 477 -2.43 -8.13 -42.10
N TYR A 478 -3.63 -7.88 -41.59
CA TYR A 478 -4.90 -8.04 -42.32
C TYR A 478 -5.27 -6.80 -43.17
N LYS A 479 -4.30 -6.20 -43.88
CA LYS A 479 -4.56 -5.10 -44.82
C LYS A 479 -5.28 -5.56 -46.08
#